data_AF-A0A8S4FM56-F1
#
_entry.id   AF-A0A8S4FM56-F1
#
_cell.length_a   1.000
_cell.length_b   1.000
_cell.length_c   1.000
_cell.angle_alpha   90.00
_cell.angle_beta   90.00
_cell.angle_gamma   90.00
#
_symmetry.space_group_name_H-M   'P 1'
#
loop_
_entity.id
_entity.type
_entity.pdbx_description
1 polymer ?
#
loop_
_entity_poly.entity_id
_entity_poly.type
_entity_poly.pdbx_seq_one_letter_code
_entity_poly.pdbx_strand_id
1 'polypeptide(L)'
;MFQLFLFIILATSCHCYFTSPGKCPEGITLQQDFRLAEFFGTWHQAFHYASDHQHLSNCSTLELQTQSSGIYLNISRVDRGLFHRYSIGALEIPTSLDNAAKLDVTFTFKDAPRRLMKRQYPFRVLATNYNYYATVYTCSYSPLIDKH
;
A
#
# COMPACT_ATOMS: atom_id res chain seq x y z
N MET A 1 1.26 19.91 43.70
CA MET A 1 1.62 18.56 43.20
C MET A 1 0.47 17.84 42.49
N PHE A 2 -0.77 17.89 42.97
CA PHE A 2 -1.92 17.22 42.32
C PHE A 2 -2.26 17.76 40.91
N GLN A 3 -2.09 19.07 40.67
CA GLN A 3 -2.35 19.68 39.37
C GLN A 3 -1.34 19.31 38.26
N LEU A 4 -0.12 18.90 38.62
CA LEU A 4 0.89 18.48 37.64
C LEU A 4 0.62 17.06 37.12
N PHE A 5 0.05 16.20 37.96
CA PHE A 5 -0.36 14.84 37.57
C PHE A 5 -1.57 14.85 36.61
N LEU A 6 -2.50 15.79 36.77
CA LEU A 6 -3.68 15.90 35.89
C LEU A 6 -3.29 16.26 34.45
N PHE A 7 -2.25 17.07 34.25
CA PHE A 7 -1.76 17.47 32.93
C PHE A 7 -1.04 16.34 32.19
N ILE A 8 -0.37 15.44 32.90
CA ILE A 8 0.36 14.30 32.29
C ILE A 8 -0.62 13.23 31.77
N ILE A 9 -1.78 13.05 32.42
CA ILE A 9 -2.79 12.07 31.99
C ILE A 9 -3.51 12.52 30.71
N LEU A 10 -3.70 13.83 30.53
CA LEU A 10 -4.28 14.43 29.31
C LEU A 10 -3.31 14.47 28.11
N ALA A 11 -2.01 14.24 28.34
CA ALA A 11 -0.99 14.14 27.31
C ALA A 11 -0.75 12.70 26.82
N THR A 12 -1.72 11.81 27.03
CA THR A 12 -1.73 10.50 26.37
C THR A 12 -1.97 10.75 24.88
N SER A 13 -0.89 10.79 24.12
CA SER A 13 -0.95 10.78 22.66
C SER A 13 -1.72 9.54 22.23
N CYS A 14 -2.96 9.75 21.77
CA CYS A 14 -3.70 8.73 21.06
C CYS A 14 -2.92 8.46 19.78
N HIS A 15 -2.02 7.47 19.83
CA HIS A 15 -1.38 6.95 18.66
C HIS A 15 -2.47 6.24 17.85
N CYS A 16 -2.94 6.89 16.79
CA CYS A 16 -3.75 6.22 15.79
C CYS A 16 -2.85 5.16 15.17
N TYR A 17 -3.04 3.90 15.59
CA TYR A 17 -2.40 2.77 14.96
C TYR A 17 -3.07 2.56 13.60
N PHE A 18 -2.26 2.57 12.54
CA PHE A 18 -2.72 2.24 11.18
C PHE A 18 -3.10 0.75 11.02
N THR A 19 -2.83 -0.04 12.04
CA THR A 19 -3.29 -1.41 12.21
C THR A 19 -4.66 -1.42 12.87
N SER A 20 -5.68 -1.88 12.15
CA SER A 20 -7.00 -2.14 12.72
C SER A 20 -7.07 -3.54 13.33
N PRO A 21 -7.85 -3.74 14.41
CA PRO A 21 -8.07 -5.07 14.98
C PRO A 21 -8.84 -5.97 14.02
N GLY A 22 -8.54 -7.27 14.06
CA GLY A 22 -9.22 -8.30 13.26
C GLY A 22 -8.60 -8.57 11.89
N LYS A 23 -9.27 -9.45 11.14
CA LYS A 23 -8.84 -9.85 9.79
C LYS A 23 -9.18 -8.79 8.76
N CYS A 24 -8.46 -8.81 7.64
CA CYS A 24 -8.83 -8.03 6.47
C CYS A 24 -10.27 -8.37 6.03
N PRO A 25 -11.09 -7.39 5.64
CA PRO A 25 -12.46 -7.62 5.20
C PRO A 25 -12.48 -8.54 3.97
N GLU A 26 -13.41 -9.50 4.00
CA GLU A 26 -13.72 -10.38 2.88
C GLU A 26 -14.82 -9.76 2.01
N GLY A 27 -14.91 -10.19 0.75
CA GLY A 27 -15.99 -9.77 -0.15
C GLY A 27 -15.92 -8.31 -0.63
N ILE A 28 -14.74 -7.68 -0.59
CA ILE A 28 -14.54 -6.35 -1.19
C ILE A 28 -14.90 -6.37 -2.68
N THR A 29 -15.72 -5.41 -3.11
CA THR A 29 -16.08 -5.27 -4.53
C THR A 29 -14.87 -4.74 -5.31
N LEU A 30 -14.45 -5.50 -6.31
CA LEU A 30 -13.36 -5.12 -7.22
C LEU A 30 -13.92 -4.59 -8.54
N GLN A 31 -13.08 -3.87 -9.27
CA GLN A 31 -13.40 -3.41 -10.62
C GLN A 31 -13.74 -4.62 -11.50
N GLN A 32 -14.94 -4.63 -12.07
CA GLN A 32 -15.36 -5.62 -13.05
C GLN A 32 -14.67 -5.38 -14.40
N ASP A 33 -14.45 -6.46 -15.14
CA ASP A 33 -13.81 -6.47 -16.47
C ASP A 33 -12.48 -5.70 -16.52
N PHE A 34 -11.70 -5.76 -15.43
CA PHE A 34 -10.49 -4.96 -15.31
C PHE A 34 -9.45 -5.32 -16.38
N ARG A 35 -9.06 -4.33 -17.19
CA ARG A 35 -8.04 -4.47 -18.25
C ARG A 35 -6.70 -3.90 -17.79
N LEU A 36 -5.77 -4.76 -17.36
CA LEU A 36 -4.44 -4.35 -16.89
C LEU A 36 -3.66 -3.50 -17.93
N ALA A 37 -3.81 -3.81 -19.22
CA ALA A 37 -3.15 -3.08 -20.29
C ALA A 37 -3.54 -1.60 -20.35
N GLU A 38 -4.77 -1.26 -19.96
CA GLU A 38 -5.27 0.13 -19.92
C GLU A 38 -4.88 0.84 -18.62
N PHE A 39 -4.36 0.11 -17.62
CA PHE A 39 -3.96 0.68 -16.33
C PHE A 39 -2.53 1.23 -16.33
N PHE A 40 -1.80 1.08 -17.43
CA PHE A 40 -0.46 1.63 -17.60
C PHE A 40 -0.47 3.16 -17.64
N GLY A 41 0.70 3.74 -17.36
CA GLY A 41 0.88 5.18 -17.21
C GLY A 41 1.22 5.57 -15.77
N THR A 42 1.35 6.86 -15.53
CA THR A 42 1.69 7.42 -14.22
C THR A 42 0.43 7.85 -13.48
N TRP A 43 0.18 7.23 -12.33
CA TRP A 43 -0.88 7.60 -11.40
C TRP A 43 -0.32 8.48 -10.29
N HIS A 44 -0.91 9.66 -10.09
CA HIS A 44 -0.57 10.54 -8.98
C HIS A 44 -1.46 10.26 -7.79
N GLN A 45 -0.86 10.07 -6.61
CA GLN A 45 -1.62 9.82 -5.39
C GLN A 45 -2.33 11.09 -4.93
N ALA A 46 -3.61 11.21 -5.27
CA ALA A 46 -4.44 12.35 -4.86
C ALA A 46 -4.86 12.26 -3.39
N PHE A 47 -5.27 11.06 -2.94
CA PHE A 47 -5.71 10.78 -1.58
C PHE A 47 -5.21 9.42 -1.13
N HIS A 48 -5.05 9.25 0.17
CA HIS A 48 -4.72 7.98 0.77
C HIS A 48 -5.29 7.87 2.18
N TYR A 49 -5.58 6.64 2.58
CA TYR A 49 -5.77 6.35 4.00
C TYR A 49 -4.44 6.44 4.72
N ALA A 50 -4.52 6.72 6.01
CA ALA A 50 -3.35 6.85 6.84
C ALA A 50 -2.65 5.48 6.96
N SER A 51 -1.33 5.44 6.77
CA SER A 51 -0.51 4.23 6.89
C SER A 51 0.90 4.54 7.39
N ASP A 52 1.64 3.49 7.78
CA ASP A 52 2.99 3.63 8.34
C ASP A 52 3.90 4.49 7.45
N HIS A 53 4.48 5.53 8.04
CA HIS A 53 5.39 6.48 7.38
C HIS A 53 4.79 7.26 6.20
N GLN A 54 3.52 7.08 5.87
CA GLN A 54 2.88 7.74 4.74
C GLN A 54 2.74 9.25 4.96
N HIS A 55 2.54 9.69 6.20
CA HIS A 55 2.53 11.12 6.58
C HIS A 55 3.88 11.83 6.36
N LEU A 56 4.96 11.06 6.15
CA LEU A 56 6.27 11.60 5.80
C LEU A 56 6.49 11.66 4.29
N SER A 57 5.56 11.13 3.48
CA SER A 57 5.68 10.96 2.04
C SER A 57 4.86 12.01 1.31
N ASN A 58 5.48 12.75 0.40
CA ASN A 58 4.83 13.74 -0.45
C ASN A 58 5.00 13.39 -1.94
N CYS A 59 4.10 13.91 -2.78
CA CYS A 59 4.16 13.81 -4.23
C CYS A 59 4.32 12.38 -4.75
N SER A 60 3.64 11.40 -4.11
CA SER A 60 3.81 10.00 -4.49
C SER A 60 3.19 9.71 -5.85
N THR A 61 3.89 8.91 -6.64
CA THR A 61 3.41 8.40 -7.92
C THR A 61 3.50 6.89 -7.96
N LEU A 62 2.67 6.29 -8.82
CA LEU A 62 2.62 4.87 -9.07
C LEU A 62 2.64 4.65 -10.58
N GLU A 63 3.53 3.81 -11.07
CA GLU A 63 3.69 3.52 -12.49
C GLU A 63 3.91 2.02 -12.71
N LEU A 64 3.20 1.44 -13.67
CA LEU A 64 3.49 0.10 -14.16
C LEU A 64 4.59 0.16 -15.23
N GLN A 65 5.62 -0.66 -15.07
CA GLN A 65 6.78 -0.72 -15.95
C GLN A 65 6.97 -2.14 -16.46
N THR A 66 7.11 -2.28 -17.77
CA THR A 66 7.41 -3.57 -18.40
C THR A 66 8.93 -3.76 -18.48
N GLN A 67 9.40 -4.93 -18.03
CA GLN A 67 10.78 -5.37 -18.14
C GLN A 67 10.81 -6.75 -18.81
N SER A 68 12.01 -7.22 -19.19
CA SER A 68 12.16 -8.54 -19.81
C SER A 68 11.70 -9.70 -18.92
N SER A 69 11.72 -9.51 -17.59
CA SER A 69 11.31 -10.50 -16.60
C SER A 69 9.83 -10.41 -16.17
N GLY A 70 9.08 -9.41 -16.64
CA GLY A 70 7.67 -9.22 -16.28
C GLY A 70 7.28 -7.76 -16.08
N ILE A 71 6.14 -7.54 -15.41
CA ILE A 71 5.62 -6.21 -15.09
C ILE A 71 5.96 -5.86 -13.64
N TYR A 72 6.33 -4.61 -13.41
CA TYR A 72 6.75 -4.08 -12.12
C TYR A 72 5.94 -2.84 -11.75
N LEU A 73 5.63 -2.71 -10.47
CA LEU A 73 5.07 -1.51 -9.87
C LEU A 73 6.20 -0.64 -9.34
N ASN A 74 6.39 0.53 -9.94
CA ASN A 74 7.32 1.55 -9.45
C ASN A 74 6.52 2.59 -8.64
N ILE A 75 6.88 2.75 -7.38
CA ILE A 75 6.33 3.79 -6.50
C ILE A 75 7.43 4.80 -6.23
N SER A 76 7.23 6.04 -6.66
CA SER A 76 8.12 7.17 -6.37
C SER A 76 7.47 8.06 -5.31
N ARG A 77 8.30 8.66 -4.45
CA ARG A 77 7.85 9.59 -3.39
C ARG A 77 8.97 10.49 -2.90
N VAL A 78 8.60 11.62 -2.31
CA VAL A 78 9.52 12.53 -1.62
C VAL A 78 9.32 12.40 -0.11
N ASP A 79 10.29 11.77 0.56
CA ASP A 79 10.29 11.61 2.01
C ASP A 79 10.79 12.89 2.70
N ARG A 80 10.01 13.37 3.68
CA ARG A 80 10.28 14.53 4.52
C ARG A 80 10.58 15.80 3.71
N GLY A 81 10.09 15.89 2.48
CA GLY A 81 10.35 17.00 1.55
C GLY A 81 11.79 17.08 1.02
N LEU A 82 12.64 16.08 1.30
CA LEU A 82 14.08 16.15 1.01
C LEU A 82 14.59 14.98 0.18
N PHE A 83 14.10 13.78 0.44
CA PHE A 83 14.69 12.56 -0.12
C PHE A 83 13.75 11.94 -1.14
N HIS A 84 14.17 11.95 -2.40
CA HIS A 84 13.47 11.18 -3.41
C HIS A 84 13.74 9.69 -3.21
N ARG A 85 12.68 8.89 -3.11
CA ARG A 85 12.73 7.44 -2.88
C ARG A 85 11.93 6.73 -3.96
N TYR A 86 12.37 5.52 -4.26
CA TYR A 86 11.70 4.60 -5.17
C TYR A 86 11.56 3.24 -4.53
N SER A 87 10.42 2.60 -4.76
CA SER A 87 10.15 1.22 -4.38
C SER A 87 9.64 0.48 -5.61
N ILE A 88 10.38 -0.54 -6.03
CA ILE A 88 10.03 -1.34 -7.21
C ILE A 88 9.62 -2.73 -6.74
N GLY A 89 8.38 -3.11 -7.03
CA GLY A 89 7.81 -4.42 -6.71
C GLY A 89 7.46 -5.18 -7.98
N ALA A 90 7.69 -6.50 -8.01
CA ALA A 90 7.24 -7.34 -9.11
C ALA A 90 5.72 -7.55 -9.00
N LEU A 91 5.00 -7.34 -10.11
CA LEU A 91 3.56 -7.55 -10.19
C LEU A 91 3.26 -9.01 -10.55
N GLU A 92 2.48 -9.68 -9.72
CA GLU A 92 1.94 -11.00 -9.98
C GLU A 92 0.52 -10.85 -10.54
N ILE A 93 0.35 -11.35 -11.76
CA ILE A 93 -0.88 -11.21 -12.53
C ILE A 93 -1.66 -12.53 -12.42
N PRO A 94 -2.92 -12.50 -11.97
CA PRO A 94 -3.77 -13.68 -11.93
C PRO A 94 -3.92 -14.29 -13.32
N THR A 95 -4.00 -15.62 -13.37
CA THR A 95 -4.22 -16.37 -14.62
C THR A 95 -5.65 -16.27 -15.14
N SER A 96 -6.61 -15.98 -14.25
CA SER A 96 -8.04 -15.85 -14.56
C SER A 96 -8.41 -14.39 -14.79
N LEU A 97 -9.09 -14.13 -15.91
CA LEU A 97 -9.60 -12.79 -16.26
C LEU A 97 -10.64 -12.28 -15.25
N ASP A 98 -11.46 -13.16 -14.68
CA ASP A 98 -12.43 -12.80 -13.64
C ASP A 98 -11.77 -12.22 -12.37
N ASN A 99 -10.47 -12.48 -12.20
CA ASN A 99 -9.67 -12.00 -11.08
C ASN A 99 -8.68 -10.91 -11.49
N ALA A 100 -8.78 -10.32 -12.68
CA ALA A 100 -7.76 -9.41 -13.20
C ALA A 100 -7.49 -8.19 -12.29
N ALA A 101 -8.48 -7.73 -11.53
CA ALA A 101 -8.34 -6.64 -10.55
C ALA A 101 -7.66 -7.06 -9.22
N LYS A 102 -7.37 -8.35 -9.03
CA LYS A 102 -6.83 -8.96 -7.81
C LYS A 102 -5.33 -9.25 -7.96
N LEU A 103 -4.54 -8.19 -8.14
CA LEU A 103 -3.10 -8.30 -8.38
C LEU A 103 -2.33 -8.43 -7.05
N ASP A 104 -1.15 -9.04 -7.05
CA ASP A 104 -0.27 -9.04 -5.88
C ASP A 104 1.08 -8.42 -6.24
N VAL A 105 1.70 -7.68 -5.31
CA VAL A 105 2.98 -6.99 -5.54
C VAL A 105 4.02 -7.50 -4.57
N THR A 106 5.16 -7.98 -5.09
CA THR A 106 6.26 -8.48 -4.27
C THR A 106 7.46 -7.54 -4.31
N PHE A 107 7.79 -6.95 -3.16
CA PHE A 107 9.02 -6.19 -2.97
C PHE A 107 10.15 -7.09 -2.47
N THR A 108 11.35 -6.91 -3.04
CA THR A 108 12.55 -7.64 -2.64
C THR A 108 13.58 -6.69 -2.03
N PHE A 109 13.86 -6.86 -0.74
CA PHE A 109 14.81 -6.08 0.04
C PHE A 109 16.10 -6.89 0.22
N LYS A 110 17.09 -6.66 -0.65
CA LYS A 110 18.33 -7.46 -0.70
C LYS A 110 19.13 -7.44 0.60
N ASP A 111 19.06 -6.34 1.35
CA ASP A 111 19.80 -6.15 2.60
C ASP A 111 19.01 -6.59 3.85
N ALA A 112 17.80 -7.11 3.69
CA ALA A 112 16.98 -7.58 4.80
C ALA A 112 17.30 -9.04 5.17
N PRO A 113 17.06 -9.47 6.43
CA PRO A 113 17.18 -10.87 6.83
C PRO A 113 16.38 -11.80 5.90
N ARG A 114 16.83 -13.04 5.69
CA ARG A 114 16.23 -13.99 4.72
C ARG A 114 14.70 -14.12 4.84
N ARG A 115 14.16 -14.08 6.06
CA ARG A 115 12.71 -14.17 6.33
C ARG A 115 11.91 -12.90 5.97
N LEU A 116 12.59 -11.76 5.81
CA LEU A 116 12.00 -10.45 5.49
C LEU A 116 12.42 -9.94 4.11
N MET A 117 13.24 -10.70 3.38
CA MET A 117 13.80 -10.35 2.08
C MET A 117 12.72 -10.16 1.02
N LYS A 118 11.67 -10.98 1.02
CA LYS A 118 10.53 -10.82 0.12
C LYS A 118 9.29 -10.47 0.93
N ARG A 119 8.57 -9.42 0.53
CA ARG A 119 7.29 -9.04 1.12
C ARG A 119 6.26 -8.90 0.01
N GLN A 120 5.20 -9.67 0.10
CA GLN A 120 4.08 -9.64 -0.82
C GLN A 120 2.95 -8.83 -0.21
N TYR A 121 2.35 -7.96 -1.01
CA TYR A 121 1.22 -7.11 -0.63
C TYR A 121 0.09 -7.27 -1.63
N PRO A 122 -1.15 -7.50 -1.16
CA PRO A 122 -2.33 -7.42 -2.01
C PRO A 122 -2.46 -6.06 -2.68
N PHE A 123 -2.68 -6.04 -3.98
CA PHE A 123 -2.96 -4.84 -4.77
C PHE A 123 -4.31 -5.02 -5.48
N ARG A 124 -5.36 -4.49 -4.86
CA ARG A 124 -6.73 -4.67 -5.31
C ARG A 124 -7.21 -3.40 -5.99
N VAL A 125 -7.61 -3.48 -7.25
CA VAL A 125 -8.23 -2.34 -7.95
C VAL A 125 -9.72 -2.37 -7.63
N LEU A 126 -10.17 -1.42 -6.80
CA LEU A 126 -11.58 -1.31 -6.40
C LEU A 126 -12.42 -0.67 -7.51
N ALA A 127 -11.89 0.39 -8.12
CA ALA A 127 -12.56 1.11 -9.20
C ALA A 127 -11.55 1.88 -10.05
N THR A 128 -11.77 1.96 -11.37
CA THR A 128 -11.01 2.86 -12.25
C THR A 128 -11.77 3.12 -13.55
N ASN A 129 -11.56 4.30 -14.12
CA ASN A 129 -11.96 4.60 -15.50
C ASN A 129 -10.77 4.70 -16.45
N TYR A 130 -9.60 4.21 -16.02
CA TYR A 130 -8.32 4.16 -16.74
C TYR A 130 -7.66 5.50 -17.07
N ASN A 131 -8.43 6.58 -17.14
CA ASN A 131 -7.96 7.87 -17.66
C ASN A 131 -7.73 8.92 -16.57
N TYR A 132 -8.57 8.92 -15.52
CA TYR A 132 -8.65 10.04 -14.59
C TYR A 132 -8.55 9.62 -13.13
N TYR A 133 -9.05 8.43 -12.78
CA TYR A 133 -8.96 7.97 -11.41
C TYR A 133 -8.78 6.45 -11.31
N ALA A 134 -8.17 6.07 -10.21
CA ALA A 134 -8.13 4.70 -9.72
C ALA A 134 -8.22 4.72 -8.20
N THR A 135 -9.00 3.80 -7.65
CA THR A 135 -9.02 3.51 -6.22
C THR A 135 -8.44 2.13 -6.02
N VAL A 136 -7.35 2.07 -5.25
CA VAL A 136 -6.64 0.84 -4.95
C VAL A 136 -6.68 0.56 -3.46
N TYR A 137 -6.70 -0.72 -3.12
CA TYR A 137 -6.78 -1.19 -1.75
C TYR A 137 -5.74 -2.27 -1.48
N THR A 138 -5.14 -2.18 -0.30
CA THR A 138 -4.22 -3.17 0.22
C THR A 138 -4.53 -3.42 1.68
N CYS A 139 -4.50 -4.69 2.08
CA CYS A 139 -4.61 -5.09 3.47
C CYS A 139 -3.82 -6.38 3.64
N SER A 140 -3.02 -6.45 4.69
CA SER A 140 -2.26 -7.65 5.04
C SER A 140 -2.54 -7.96 6.51
N TYR A 141 -3.06 -9.16 6.75
CA TYR A 141 -3.29 -9.65 8.10
C TYR A 141 -1.94 -10.00 8.74
N SER A 142 -1.69 -9.47 9.93
CA SER A 142 -0.53 -9.84 10.74
C SER A 142 -0.98 -10.61 11.98
N PRO A 143 -0.54 -11.88 12.15
CA PRO A 143 -0.86 -12.66 13.35
C PRO A 143 -0.19 -12.12 14.62
N LEU A 144 0.64 -11.09 14.50
CA LEU A 144 1.23 -10.38 15.64
C LEU A 144 0.26 -9.36 16.25
N ILE A 145 -0.76 -8.91 15.51
CA ILE A 145 -1.74 -7.92 15.98
C ILE A 145 -2.78 -8.58 16.90
N ASP A 146 -3.18 -9.82 16.63
CA ASP A 146 -4.18 -10.56 17.44
C ASP A 146 -3.63 -11.15 18.76
N LYS A 147 -2.39 -10.80 19.15
CA LYS A 147 -1.77 -11.30 20.40
C LYS A 147 -1.97 -10.37 21.60
N HIS A 148 -2.69 -9.27 21.44
CA HIS A 148 -2.92 -8.27 22.48
C HIS A 148 -4.42 -8.00 22.67
#